data_AF-A0A3B0T943-F1
#
_entry.id   AF-A0A3B0T943-F1
#
_cell.length_a   1.000
_cell.length_b   1.000
_cell.length_c   1.000
_cell.angle_alpha   90.00
_cell.angle_beta   90.00
_cell.angle_gamma   90.00
#
_symmetry.space_group_name_H-M   'P 1'
#
loop_
_entity.id
_entity.type
_entity.pdbx_description
1 polymer ?
#
loop_
_entity_poly.entity_id
_entity_poly.type
_entity_poly.pdbx_seq_one_letter_code
_entity_poly.pdbx_strand_id
1 'polypeptide(L)'
;MPEITRRTFVKVSAAAAGTTAVASKFLFGGLETVQHTDSLLLAQQLQEDTVHTTCWIGKQDCGIVARRIDGRVIKLEGLEEHPKNRGTLCPKGTAQIAAVYDPQRIKTPLIRTNAKGQTGEFRAASWDEALNLIAEKTKPVLAEDPKLFLWQKGRSKAKAFYDKAFVKATGATKLGHGAYCSDAGYRAAEYNLGCHGVLHPDFKETRYLLSWGWNITAAGGNKTCWITWPQQMLDAKEKNGLKIVQIDPRLRPAGPHADEWLPIKPATDMAFALALCRELIQLGYIDEPYLKKFTNSPYLTGPDGLFLRAEVPADAEEGTVGKALVFDLTTGATAPFDEADDPALTGAYVIDGVTVKPSFQLFIEHVESYTPEWAADICGTTADRVRSIAEEFGRQAQIGSTKVVDGVEIPYRPVAIMAYHMAQQELGFQTLRAMISVAMLVGAPGAVGGQLVDFKWKVHKNYAKFENLSVEEGPYDYTLGKSKFFPINTGFPGILTKVMQDPAKYEVEKLPKIAMLHY
;
A
#
# COMPACT_ATOMS: atom_id res chain seq x y z
N MET A 1 -34.28 40.73 23.33
CA MET A 1 -33.39 40.29 24.44
C MET A 1 -31.98 40.79 24.11
N PRO A 2 -31.24 41.42 25.04
CA PRO A 2 -29.91 41.92 24.73
C PRO A 2 -28.93 40.74 24.55
N GLU A 3 -28.02 40.88 23.59
CA GLU A 3 -27.04 39.85 23.23
C GLU A 3 -25.96 39.72 24.31
N ILE A 4 -25.87 38.54 24.94
CA ILE A 4 -24.90 38.28 26.01
C ILE A 4 -23.57 37.87 25.36
N THR A 5 -22.60 38.78 25.36
CA THR A 5 -21.23 38.44 24.94
C THR A 5 -20.48 37.65 26.02
N ARG A 6 -19.45 36.86 25.64
CA ARG A 6 -18.57 36.14 26.58
C ARG A 6 -17.99 37.05 27.67
N ARG A 7 -17.71 38.31 27.34
CA ARG A 7 -17.20 39.32 28.29
C ARG A 7 -18.27 39.78 29.29
N THR A 8 -19.52 39.88 28.84
CA THR A 8 -20.68 40.19 29.70
C THR A 8 -20.97 39.01 30.63
N PHE A 9 -20.89 37.77 30.13
CA PHE A 9 -21.07 36.56 30.94
C PHE A 9 -20.04 36.44 32.07
N VAL A 10 -18.76 36.69 31.79
CA VAL A 10 -17.69 36.66 32.81
C VAL A 10 -17.90 37.75 33.87
N LYS A 11 -18.28 38.97 33.48
CA LYS A 11 -18.57 40.06 34.43
C LYS A 11 -19.77 39.76 35.32
N VAL A 12 -20.84 39.21 34.75
CA VAL A 12 -22.04 38.82 35.50
C VAL A 12 -21.74 37.63 36.43
N SER A 13 -20.93 36.67 35.98
CA SER A 13 -20.52 35.51 36.81
C SER A 13 -19.61 35.93 37.96
N ALA A 14 -18.71 36.89 37.74
CA ALA A 14 -17.85 37.44 38.80
C ALA A 14 -18.66 38.23 39.84
N ALA A 15 -19.68 38.99 39.41
CA ALA A 15 -20.59 39.70 40.30
C ALA A 15 -21.51 38.75 41.10
N ALA A 16 -21.97 37.66 40.48
CA ALA A 16 -22.79 36.63 41.13
C ALA A 16 -21.98 35.78 42.13
N ALA A 17 -20.69 35.52 41.87
CA ALA A 17 -19.80 34.83 42.79
C ALA A 17 -19.48 35.66 44.04
N GLY A 18 -19.37 36.98 43.91
CA GLY A 18 -19.14 37.89 45.04
C GLY A 18 -20.30 37.92 46.04
N THR A 19 -21.55 37.88 45.57
CA THR A 19 -22.73 37.93 46.44
C THR A 19 -23.07 36.57 47.09
N THR A 20 -22.80 35.45 46.42
CA THR A 20 -22.95 34.10 47.02
C THR A 20 -21.88 33.77 48.05
N ALA A 21 -20.64 34.27 47.88
CA ALA A 21 -19.56 34.07 48.85
C ALA A 21 -19.82 34.80 50.19
N VAL A 22 -20.49 35.95 50.18
CA VAL A 22 -20.83 36.70 51.40
C VAL A 22 -22.04 36.09 52.12
N ALA A 23 -23.06 35.66 51.37
CA ALA A 23 -24.26 35.03 51.94
C ALA A 23 -23.95 33.65 52.56
N SER A 24 -23.09 32.84 51.93
CA SER A 24 -22.67 31.55 52.46
C SER A 24 -21.85 31.65 53.76
N LYS A 25 -21.01 32.69 53.88
CA LYS A 25 -20.21 32.96 55.09
C LYS A 25 -21.07 33.36 56.29
N PHE A 26 -22.21 34.02 56.05
CA PHE A 26 -23.17 34.40 57.09
C PHE A 26 -24.15 33.27 57.46
N LEU A 27 -24.53 32.40 56.51
CA LEU A 27 -25.54 31.36 56.73
C LEU A 27 -24.99 30.01 57.18
N PHE A 28 -23.75 29.65 56.84
CA PHE A 28 -23.27 28.27 57.03
C PHE A 28 -21.96 28.12 57.83
N GLY A 29 -21.38 29.22 58.32
CA GLY A 29 -19.99 29.19 58.81
C GLY A 29 -19.02 28.91 57.65
N GLY A 30 -17.76 29.32 57.77
CA GLY A 30 -16.79 29.14 56.69
C GLY A 30 -16.69 27.66 56.27
N LEU A 31 -16.90 27.37 54.99
CA LEU A 31 -16.59 26.06 54.41
C LEU A 31 -15.08 25.82 54.51
N GLU A 32 -14.65 25.02 55.49
CA GLU A 32 -13.25 24.63 55.71
C GLU A 32 -12.64 23.79 54.57
N THR A 33 -13.44 23.42 53.56
CA THR A 33 -12.97 22.66 52.38
C THR A 33 -12.30 23.51 51.31
N VAL A 34 -12.29 24.84 51.44
CA VAL A 34 -11.43 25.71 50.63
C VAL A 34 -10.12 25.90 51.40
N GLN A 35 -9.17 24.98 51.20
CA GLN A 35 -7.81 25.21 51.64
C GLN A 35 -7.30 26.48 50.96
N HIS A 36 -6.88 27.45 51.78
CA HIS A 36 -6.05 28.56 51.35
C HIS A 36 -4.76 27.95 50.78
N THR A 37 -4.67 27.81 49.47
CA THR A 37 -3.39 27.55 48.82
C THR A 37 -2.54 28.79 49.03
N ASP A 38 -1.37 28.63 49.66
CA ASP A 38 -0.42 29.72 49.84
C ASP A 38 -0.23 30.48 48.53
N SER A 39 -0.45 31.79 48.56
CA SER A 39 -0.33 32.70 47.42
C SER A 39 1.05 32.67 46.76
N LEU A 40 2.04 32.02 47.38
CA LEU A 40 3.37 31.76 46.84
C LEU A 40 3.37 30.74 45.67
N LEU A 41 2.34 29.89 45.56
CA LEU A 41 2.14 29.02 44.39
C LEU A 41 1.49 29.74 43.20
N LEU A 42 0.91 30.93 43.41
CA LEU A 42 0.21 31.70 42.36
C LEU A 42 1.12 32.56 41.47
N ALA A 43 2.43 32.59 41.73
CA ALA A 43 3.40 33.38 40.95
C ALA A 43 4.20 32.55 39.93
N GLN A 44 3.88 31.27 39.72
CA GLN A 44 4.50 30.51 38.65
C GLN A 44 3.84 30.91 37.33
N GLN A 45 4.50 31.82 36.61
CA GLN A 45 4.06 32.26 35.30
C GLN A 45 4.22 31.10 34.32
N LEU A 46 3.15 30.32 34.14
CA LEU A 46 3.11 29.21 33.20
C LEU A 46 3.40 29.73 31.79
N GLN A 47 4.45 29.23 31.15
CA GLN A 47 4.80 29.58 29.80
C GLN A 47 4.07 28.64 28.84
N GLU A 48 3.09 29.19 28.11
CA GLU A 48 2.43 28.48 27.03
C GLU A 48 3.14 28.75 25.69
N ASP A 49 3.40 27.69 24.94
CA ASP A 49 3.97 27.78 23.61
C ASP A 49 3.47 26.65 22.68
N THR A 50 3.71 26.80 21.38
CA THR A 50 3.33 25.82 20.36
C THR A 50 4.52 25.40 19.53
N VAL A 51 4.61 24.10 19.23
CA VAL A 51 5.64 23.54 18.36
C VAL A 51 5.01 22.75 17.23
N HIS A 52 5.48 23.02 16.01
CA HIS A 52 5.10 22.24 14.85
C HIS A 52 5.87 20.91 14.85
N THR A 53 5.14 19.82 14.67
CA THR A 53 5.68 18.46 14.64
C THR A 53 4.90 17.60 13.66
N THR A 54 5.16 16.31 13.63
CA THR A 54 4.54 15.36 12.70
C THR A 54 4.05 14.13 13.41
N CYS A 55 2.89 13.64 12.98
CA CYS A 55 2.28 12.40 13.44
C CYS A 55 3.20 11.19 13.21
N TRP A 56 3.59 10.50 14.28
CA TRP A 56 4.47 9.33 14.19
C TRP A 56 3.73 8.00 13.97
N ILE A 57 2.44 7.92 14.31
CA ILE A 57 1.65 6.68 14.21
C ILE A 57 1.27 6.35 12.76
N GLY A 58 0.80 7.35 12.02
CA GLY A 58 0.28 7.15 10.67
C GLY A 58 1.37 7.11 9.60
N LYS A 59 1.08 6.43 8.49
CA LYS A 59 1.94 6.45 7.29
C LYS A 59 1.96 7.78 6.54
N GLN A 60 0.98 8.65 6.78
CA GLN A 60 0.78 9.88 6.03
C GLN A 60 1.70 11.03 6.47
N ASP A 61 2.27 10.96 7.67
CA ASP A 61 3.07 12.06 8.24
C ASP A 61 2.24 13.35 8.31
N CYS A 62 1.09 13.30 9.00
CA CYS A 62 0.23 14.46 9.19
C CYS A 62 0.96 15.54 9.99
N GLY A 63 0.85 16.80 9.58
CA GLY A 63 1.35 17.94 10.35
C GLY A 63 0.53 18.14 11.62
N ILE A 64 1.22 18.38 12.73
CA ILE A 64 0.64 18.54 14.06
C ILE A 64 1.16 19.84 14.69
N VAL A 65 0.29 20.55 15.41
CA VAL A 65 0.64 21.58 16.38
C VAL A 65 0.57 20.96 17.78
N ALA A 66 1.71 20.90 18.46
CA ALA A 66 1.80 20.49 19.85
C ALA A 66 1.74 21.73 20.75
N ARG A 67 0.68 21.85 21.55
CA ARG A 67 0.54 22.92 22.55
C ARG A 67 1.19 22.47 23.85
N ARG A 68 2.01 23.32 24.45
CA ARG A 68 2.79 22.99 25.66
C ARG A 68 2.58 24.03 26.74
N ILE A 69 2.68 23.59 27.99
CA ILE A 69 2.81 24.45 29.17
C ILE A 69 4.09 24.03 29.88
N ASP A 70 5.02 24.97 30.06
CA ASP A 70 6.35 24.74 30.65
C ASP A 70 7.08 23.53 30.02
N GLY A 71 7.02 23.45 28.68
CA GLY A 71 7.63 22.36 27.90
C GLY A 71 6.87 21.03 27.94
N ARG A 72 5.82 20.86 28.75
CA ARG A 72 4.96 19.67 28.76
C ARG A 72 3.86 19.78 27.71
N VAL A 73 3.77 18.81 26.81
CA VAL A 73 2.69 18.73 25.82
C VAL A 73 1.36 18.52 26.53
N ILE A 74 0.36 19.37 26.26
CA ILE A 74 -0.99 19.28 26.84
C ILE A 74 -2.07 18.97 25.79
N LYS A 75 -1.78 19.22 24.50
CA LYS A 75 -2.72 18.99 23.41
C LYS A 75 -1.99 18.82 22.08
N LEU A 76 -2.56 18.01 21.19
CA LEU A 76 -2.13 17.85 19.80
C LEU A 76 -3.30 18.19 18.87
N GLU A 77 -3.05 19.10 17.93
CA GLU A 77 -4.03 19.54 16.92
C GLU A 77 -3.41 19.42 15.52
N GLY A 78 -4.23 19.39 14.48
CA GLY A 78 -3.70 19.32 13.13
C GLY A 78 -3.16 20.66 12.67
N LEU A 79 -2.08 20.63 11.90
CA LEU A 79 -1.50 21.82 11.28
C LEU A 79 -2.31 22.21 10.03
N GLU A 80 -2.89 23.42 10.02
CA GLU A 80 -3.84 23.87 9.00
C GLU A 80 -3.22 23.95 7.61
N GLU A 81 -2.02 24.52 7.51
CA GLU A 81 -1.27 24.67 6.27
C GLU A 81 -0.69 23.36 5.73
N HIS A 82 -0.73 22.26 6.51
CA HIS A 82 -0.10 21.02 6.09
C HIS A 82 -0.86 20.39 4.91
N PRO A 83 -0.21 20.16 3.75
CA PRO A 83 -0.89 19.88 2.48
C PRO A 83 -1.65 18.55 2.48
N LYS A 84 -1.29 17.61 3.35
CA LYS A 84 -1.90 16.28 3.38
C LYS A 84 -3.16 16.21 4.24
N ASN A 85 -3.15 16.85 5.41
CA ASN A 85 -4.23 16.71 6.40
C ASN A 85 -4.99 18.03 6.66
N ARG A 86 -4.52 19.18 6.19
CA ARG A 86 -5.28 20.45 6.20
C ARG A 86 -5.95 20.73 7.55
N GLY A 87 -5.17 20.67 8.64
CA GLY A 87 -5.67 20.92 10.00
C GLY A 87 -6.40 19.74 10.67
N THR A 88 -6.73 18.68 9.95
CA THR A 88 -7.46 17.54 10.53
C THR A 88 -6.52 16.50 11.15
N LEU A 89 -6.96 15.86 12.23
CA LEU A 89 -6.30 14.70 12.84
C LEU A 89 -7.32 13.61 13.15
N CYS A 90 -6.93 12.36 12.91
CA CYS A 90 -7.70 11.21 13.34
C CYS A 90 -7.55 11.00 14.86
N PRO A 91 -8.44 10.23 15.51
CA PRO A 91 -8.35 9.85 16.92
C PRO A 91 -6.96 9.35 17.36
N LYS A 92 -6.25 8.62 16.50
CA LYS A 92 -4.88 8.17 16.81
C LYS A 92 -3.89 9.34 16.86
N GLY A 93 -4.08 10.35 16.03
CA GLY A 93 -3.23 11.55 15.98
C GLY A 93 -3.42 12.43 17.21
N THR A 94 -4.67 12.67 17.61
CA THR A 94 -5.00 13.47 18.80
C THR A 94 -4.59 12.76 20.09
N ALA A 95 -4.75 11.42 20.15
CA ALA A 95 -4.41 10.63 21.33
C ALA A 95 -2.91 10.33 21.53
N GLN A 96 -2.00 10.79 20.66
CA GLN A 96 -0.55 10.49 20.82
C GLN A 96 0.03 11.02 22.13
N ILE A 97 -0.58 12.04 22.70
CA ILE A 97 -0.22 12.54 24.03
C ILE A 97 -0.27 11.44 25.09
N ALA A 98 -1.20 10.48 24.99
CA ALA A 98 -1.30 9.35 25.90
C ALA A 98 -0.03 8.48 25.87
N ALA A 99 0.60 8.29 24.71
CA ALA A 99 1.84 7.53 24.59
C ALA A 99 3.05 8.24 25.26
N VAL A 100 3.02 9.57 25.35
CA VAL A 100 4.08 10.34 26.03
C VAL A 100 4.02 10.15 27.54
N TYR A 101 2.81 10.10 28.09
CA TYR A 101 2.55 10.01 29.53
C TYR A 101 2.07 8.63 29.99
N ASP A 102 2.19 7.62 29.14
CA ASP A 102 1.75 6.27 29.43
C ASP A 102 2.50 5.75 30.68
N PRO A 103 1.79 5.30 31.74
CA PRO A 103 2.43 4.75 32.93
C PRO A 103 3.29 3.52 32.64
N GLN A 104 3.00 2.80 31.55
CA GLN A 104 3.76 1.64 31.06
C GLN A 104 4.87 2.01 30.07
N ARG A 105 5.11 3.31 29.82
CA ARG A 105 6.20 3.75 28.93
C ARG A 105 7.54 3.24 29.44
N ILE A 106 8.31 2.61 28.54
CA ILE A 106 9.68 2.15 28.82
C ILE A 106 10.60 3.37 28.97
N LYS A 107 11.19 3.54 30.16
CA LYS A 107 12.01 4.72 30.53
C LYS A 107 13.51 4.44 30.49
N THR A 108 13.92 3.17 30.59
CA THR A 108 15.32 2.73 30.65
C THR A 108 15.45 1.40 29.90
N PRO A 109 16.65 1.02 29.42
CA PRO A 109 16.87 -0.32 28.88
C PRO A 109 16.46 -1.41 29.85
N LEU A 110 15.87 -2.47 29.32
CA LEU A 110 15.40 -3.64 30.07
C LEU A 110 16.09 -4.90 29.53
N ILE A 111 16.65 -5.70 30.43
CA ILE A 111 17.26 -7.00 30.10
C ILE A 111 16.37 -8.11 30.64
N ARG A 112 16.01 -9.04 29.76
CA ARG A 112 15.20 -10.21 30.14
C ARG A 112 15.99 -11.15 31.05
N THR A 113 15.38 -11.61 32.13
CA THR A 113 16.01 -12.47 33.14
C THR A 113 15.56 -13.92 33.10
N ASN A 114 14.49 -14.23 32.36
CA ASN A 114 13.95 -15.58 32.25
C ASN A 114 13.94 -16.11 30.80
N ALA A 115 13.68 -17.42 30.63
CA ALA A 115 13.68 -18.09 29.33
C ALA A 115 12.61 -17.52 28.38
N LYS A 116 12.83 -17.58 27.06
CA LYS A 116 11.81 -17.23 26.04
C LYS A 116 10.69 -18.28 25.99
N GLY A 117 9.50 -17.88 25.53
CA GLY A 117 8.32 -18.76 25.47
C GLY A 117 7.37 -18.68 26.67
N GLN A 118 7.79 -17.99 27.73
CA GLN A 118 6.97 -17.64 28.91
C GLN A 118 6.81 -16.12 29.06
N THR A 119 5.95 -15.69 29.98
CA THR A 119 5.82 -14.28 30.38
C THR A 119 7.20 -13.71 30.71
N GLY A 120 7.57 -12.60 30.06
CA GLY A 120 8.90 -12.01 30.20
C GLY A 120 9.09 -11.34 31.56
N GLU A 121 10.16 -11.72 32.25
CA GLU A 121 10.66 -11.01 33.43
C GLU A 121 11.86 -10.16 33.01
N PHE A 122 11.94 -8.94 33.51
CA PHE A 122 12.94 -7.96 33.11
C PHE A 122 13.52 -7.24 34.31
N ARG A 123 14.82 -6.95 34.23
CA ARG A 123 15.49 -6.00 35.11
C ARG A 123 15.87 -4.74 34.35
N ALA A 124 15.89 -3.61 35.04
CA ALA A 124 16.46 -2.39 34.51
C ALA A 124 17.98 -2.55 34.29
N ALA A 125 18.49 -1.86 33.28
CA ALA A 125 19.91 -1.79 32.95
C ALA A 125 20.29 -0.36 32.56
N SER A 126 21.58 -0.04 32.65
CA SER A 126 22.10 1.19 32.07
C SER A 126 22.20 1.07 30.55
N TRP A 127 22.34 2.20 29.86
CA TRP A 127 22.61 2.20 28.42
C TRP A 127 23.92 1.49 28.07
N ASP A 128 24.99 1.75 28.83
CA ASP A 128 26.28 1.11 28.59
C ASP A 128 26.21 -0.40 28.76
N GLU A 129 25.54 -0.88 29.81
CA GLU A 129 25.35 -2.32 30.04
C GLU A 129 24.57 -2.96 28.88
N ALA A 130 23.44 -2.37 28.49
CA ALA A 130 22.60 -2.92 27.44
C ALA A 130 23.32 -2.93 26.07
N LEU A 131 24.02 -1.85 25.73
CA LEU A 131 24.76 -1.74 24.47
C LEU A 131 25.97 -2.67 24.44
N ASN A 132 26.71 -2.80 25.55
CA ASN A 132 27.83 -3.73 25.66
C ASN A 132 27.36 -5.19 25.53
N LEU A 133 26.26 -5.55 26.19
CA LEU A 133 25.67 -6.89 26.04
C LEU A 133 25.28 -7.17 24.59
N ILE A 134 24.63 -6.23 23.91
CA ILE A 134 24.29 -6.38 22.49
C ILE A 134 25.56 -6.56 21.64
N ALA A 135 26.59 -5.75 21.87
CA ALA A 135 27.86 -5.84 21.14
C ALA A 135 28.56 -7.18 21.38
N GLU A 136 28.60 -7.66 22.63
CA GLU A 136 29.19 -8.95 23.00
C GLU A 136 28.50 -10.11 22.29
N LYS A 137 27.17 -10.09 22.21
CA LYS A 137 26.41 -11.13 21.52
C LYS A 137 26.53 -11.03 19.99
N THR A 138 26.59 -9.83 19.43
CA THR A 138 26.52 -9.63 17.97
C THR A 138 27.86 -9.74 17.27
N LYS A 139 28.97 -9.30 17.89
CA LYS A 139 30.31 -9.34 17.27
C LYS A 139 30.72 -10.73 16.78
N PRO A 140 30.56 -11.83 17.55
CA PRO A 140 30.92 -13.17 17.08
C PRO A 140 30.08 -13.62 15.87
N VAL A 141 28.78 -13.31 15.87
CA VAL A 141 27.88 -13.67 14.76
C VAL A 141 28.26 -12.91 13.49
N LEU A 142 28.55 -11.61 13.61
CA LEU A 142 29.00 -10.79 12.49
C LEU A 142 30.36 -11.22 11.95
N ALA A 143 31.27 -11.70 12.80
CA ALA A 143 32.57 -12.22 12.40
C ALA A 143 32.46 -13.58 11.69
N GLU A 144 31.47 -14.40 12.06
CA GLU A 144 31.20 -15.69 11.40
C GLU A 144 30.55 -15.48 10.03
N ASP A 145 29.41 -14.80 9.99
CA ASP A 145 28.71 -14.40 8.76
C ASP A 145 27.69 -13.29 9.09
N PRO A 146 27.88 -12.06 8.58
CA PRO A 146 26.94 -10.96 8.78
C PRO A 146 25.49 -11.28 8.40
N LYS A 147 25.26 -12.20 7.46
CA LYS A 147 23.91 -12.61 7.03
C LYS A 147 23.14 -13.34 8.13
N LEU A 148 23.81 -13.89 9.14
CA LEU A 148 23.18 -14.54 10.29
C LEU A 148 22.61 -13.53 11.31
N PHE A 149 22.89 -12.25 11.13
CA PHE A 149 22.23 -11.16 11.84
C PHE A 149 21.02 -10.69 11.04
N LEU A 150 19.83 -10.89 11.59
CA LEU A 150 18.57 -10.37 11.07
C LEU A 150 18.26 -8.97 11.63
N TRP A 151 18.07 -7.99 10.74
CA TRP A 151 17.47 -6.71 11.09
C TRP A 151 16.04 -6.64 10.54
N GLN A 152 15.06 -6.65 11.44
CA GLN A 152 13.65 -6.50 11.07
C GLN A 152 13.11 -5.19 11.66
N LYS A 153 12.43 -4.42 10.83
CA LYS A 153 11.79 -3.18 11.27
C LYS A 153 10.40 -3.03 10.67
N GLY A 154 9.49 -2.44 11.45
CA GLY A 154 8.27 -1.81 10.97
C GLY A 154 8.52 -0.64 10.01
N ARG A 155 7.56 0.27 9.88
CA ARG A 155 7.70 1.41 8.96
C ARG A 155 8.77 2.39 9.46
N SER A 156 9.84 2.58 8.68
CA SER A 156 10.97 3.42 9.08
C SER A 156 10.76 4.91 8.76
N LYS A 157 10.67 5.73 9.81
CA LYS A 157 10.68 7.20 9.72
C LYS A 157 12.09 7.81 9.77
N ALA A 158 13.11 6.98 10.03
CA ALA A 158 14.53 7.35 10.05
C ALA A 158 15.35 6.37 9.20
N LYS A 159 14.90 6.16 7.95
CA LYS A 159 15.47 5.20 7.00
C LYS A 159 16.97 5.40 6.78
N ALA A 160 17.47 6.63 6.78
CA ALA A 160 18.89 6.90 6.56
C ALA A 160 19.78 6.27 7.64
N PHE A 161 19.32 6.30 8.89
CA PHE A 161 20.09 5.79 10.02
C PHE A 161 19.93 4.26 10.14
N TYR A 162 18.71 3.78 10.38
CA TYR A 162 18.46 2.37 10.68
C TYR A 162 18.57 1.46 9.46
N ASP A 163 18.00 1.86 8.33
CA ASP A 163 17.84 0.96 7.18
C ASP A 163 19.01 1.02 6.19
N LYS A 164 19.82 2.09 6.26
CA LYS A 164 20.98 2.29 5.39
C LYS A 164 22.27 2.22 6.17
N ALA A 165 22.51 3.15 7.11
CA ALA A 165 23.79 3.21 7.81
C ALA A 165 24.02 1.97 8.69
N PHE A 166 23.07 1.61 9.55
CA PHE A 166 23.21 0.45 10.44
C PHE A 166 23.32 -0.87 9.68
N VAL A 167 22.41 -1.12 8.72
CA VAL A 167 22.45 -2.34 7.88
C VAL A 167 23.75 -2.41 7.06
N LYS A 168 24.21 -1.29 6.47
CA LYS A 168 25.47 -1.26 5.72
C LYS A 168 26.68 -1.49 6.62
N ALA A 169 26.71 -0.91 7.82
CA ALA A 169 27.82 -1.03 8.75
C ALA A 169 27.93 -2.44 9.35
N THR A 170 26.79 -3.10 9.58
CA THR A 170 26.75 -4.45 10.15
C THR A 170 26.82 -5.55 9.09
N GLY A 171 26.43 -5.28 7.84
CA GLY A 171 26.23 -6.33 6.84
C GLY A 171 25.01 -7.22 7.11
N ALA A 172 24.16 -6.84 8.07
CA ALA A 172 23.00 -7.62 8.49
C ALA A 172 21.99 -7.81 7.34
N THR A 173 21.32 -8.97 7.35
CA THR A 173 20.21 -9.21 6.43
C THR A 173 18.99 -8.41 6.88
N LYS A 174 18.60 -7.44 6.04
CA LYS A 174 17.41 -6.63 6.27
C LYS A 174 16.15 -7.34 5.79
N LEU A 175 15.18 -7.48 6.68
CA LEU A 175 13.81 -7.85 6.33
C LEU A 175 12.86 -6.64 6.40
N GLY A 176 12.10 -6.44 5.34
CA GLY A 176 11.06 -5.42 5.29
C GLY A 176 9.74 -5.91 5.92
N HIS A 177 8.99 -4.99 6.52
CA HIS A 177 7.61 -5.27 6.96
C HIS A 177 6.61 -5.38 5.79
N GLY A 178 6.99 -4.87 4.60
CA GLY A 178 6.10 -4.65 3.47
C GLY A 178 5.43 -5.92 2.97
N ALA A 179 6.07 -7.07 3.13
CA ALA A 179 5.57 -8.31 2.59
C ALA A 179 4.46 -8.99 3.43
N TYR A 180 4.11 -8.41 4.60
CA TYR A 180 2.84 -8.72 5.27
C TYR A 180 1.66 -7.86 4.76
N CYS A 181 1.93 -6.75 4.07
CA CYS A 181 0.91 -5.73 3.80
C CYS A 181 0.76 -5.33 2.34
N SER A 182 1.86 -4.97 1.67
CA SER A 182 1.83 -4.20 0.42
C SER A 182 2.68 -4.79 -0.69
N ASP A 183 3.71 -5.58 -0.38
CA ASP A 183 4.73 -5.92 -1.38
C ASP A 183 4.18 -6.79 -2.50
N ALA A 184 3.23 -7.69 -2.24
CA ALA A 184 2.58 -8.45 -3.31
C ALA A 184 1.92 -7.53 -4.36
N GLY A 185 1.32 -6.42 -3.92
CA GLY A 185 0.75 -5.42 -4.84
C GLY A 185 1.80 -4.59 -5.57
N TYR A 186 2.90 -4.22 -4.90
CA TYR A 186 4.01 -3.56 -5.59
C TYR A 186 4.65 -4.44 -6.64
N ARG A 187 4.80 -5.74 -6.35
CA ARG A 187 5.34 -6.72 -7.30
C ARG A 187 4.37 -6.93 -8.46
N ALA A 188 3.06 -7.02 -8.21
CA ALA A 188 2.07 -7.09 -9.29
C ALA A 188 2.16 -5.87 -10.22
N ALA A 189 2.31 -4.66 -9.66
CA ALA A 189 2.52 -3.44 -10.45
C ALA A 189 3.83 -3.48 -11.25
N GLU A 190 4.93 -3.99 -10.69
CA GLU A 190 6.19 -4.14 -11.41
C GLU A 190 6.09 -5.11 -12.59
N TYR A 191 5.37 -6.22 -12.44
CA TYR A 191 5.21 -7.24 -13.48
C TYR A 191 4.22 -6.82 -14.58
N ASN A 192 3.20 -6.04 -14.24
CA ASN A 192 2.19 -5.61 -15.22
C ASN A 192 2.50 -4.26 -15.86
N LEU A 193 3.09 -3.33 -15.10
CA LEU A 193 3.28 -1.92 -15.49
C LEU A 193 4.74 -1.48 -15.50
N GLY A 194 5.68 -2.36 -15.16
CA GLY A 194 7.13 -2.08 -15.16
C GLY A 194 7.62 -1.14 -14.05
N CYS A 195 6.74 -0.67 -13.17
CA CYS A 195 7.06 0.32 -12.14
C CYS A 195 6.76 -0.15 -10.72
N HIS A 196 7.66 0.20 -9.80
CA HIS A 196 7.42 0.04 -8.37
C HIS A 196 6.56 1.20 -7.88
N GLY A 197 5.27 0.95 -7.64
CA GLY A 197 4.38 2.03 -7.23
C GLY A 197 3.10 1.57 -6.57
N VAL A 198 2.44 2.56 -5.98
CA VAL A 198 1.16 2.41 -5.30
C VAL A 198 0.04 2.68 -6.30
N LEU A 199 -0.77 1.67 -6.58
CA LEU A 199 -2.01 1.81 -7.35
C LEU A 199 -3.09 2.49 -6.51
N HIS A 200 -3.70 3.55 -7.04
CA HIS A 200 -4.85 4.23 -6.44
C HIS A 200 -5.71 4.97 -7.49
N PRO A 201 -6.98 5.29 -7.20
CA PRO A 201 -7.82 6.06 -8.12
C PRO A 201 -7.33 7.51 -8.25
N ASP A 202 -7.55 8.11 -9.41
CA ASP A 202 -7.53 9.56 -9.60
C ASP A 202 -8.85 10.17 -9.14
N PHE A 203 -9.07 10.26 -7.81
CA PHE A 203 -10.32 10.82 -7.26
C PHE A 203 -10.71 12.20 -7.80
N LYS A 204 -9.78 12.96 -8.40
CA LYS A 204 -10.14 14.24 -9.03
C LYS A 204 -11.07 14.06 -10.23
N GLU A 205 -11.01 12.93 -10.91
CA GLU A 205 -11.66 12.74 -12.22
C GLU A 205 -12.35 11.37 -12.38
N THR A 206 -12.07 10.41 -11.48
CA THR A 206 -12.73 9.08 -11.46
C THR A 206 -14.23 9.24 -11.24
N ARG A 207 -15.02 8.44 -11.99
CA ARG A 207 -16.49 8.37 -11.92
C ARG A 207 -17.00 7.00 -11.50
N TYR A 208 -16.22 5.94 -11.65
CA TYR A 208 -16.59 4.60 -11.21
C TYR A 208 -15.43 3.91 -10.50
N LEU A 209 -15.64 3.50 -9.25
CA LEU A 209 -14.62 2.88 -8.42
C LEU A 209 -15.07 1.49 -7.95
N LEU A 210 -14.28 0.49 -8.29
CA LEU A 210 -14.33 -0.81 -7.61
C LEU A 210 -13.48 -0.72 -6.33
N SER A 211 -14.14 -0.50 -5.20
CA SER A 211 -13.54 -0.48 -3.86
C SER A 211 -13.47 -1.91 -3.33
N TRP A 212 -12.34 -2.58 -3.59
CA TRP A 212 -12.22 -4.03 -3.44
C TRP A 212 -11.41 -4.43 -2.20
N GLY A 213 -12.13 -4.95 -1.20
CA GLY A 213 -11.59 -5.26 0.12
C GLY A 213 -11.03 -4.06 0.86
N TRP A 214 -11.38 -2.84 0.42
CA TRP A 214 -10.78 -1.61 0.89
C TRP A 214 -11.64 -0.92 1.94
N ASN A 215 -11.05 -0.68 3.13
CA ASN A 215 -11.71 0.05 4.20
C ASN A 215 -11.24 1.50 4.29
N ILE A 216 -11.72 2.31 3.34
CA ILE A 216 -11.33 3.72 3.18
C ILE A 216 -11.58 4.56 4.45
N THR A 217 -12.64 4.24 5.21
CA THR A 217 -13.09 5.00 6.39
C THR A 217 -12.54 4.52 7.73
N ALA A 218 -11.60 3.56 7.77
CA ALA A 218 -10.99 3.15 9.05
C ALA A 218 -9.49 2.81 8.97
N ALA A 219 -9.05 2.18 7.88
CA ALA A 219 -7.68 1.67 7.75
C ALA A 219 -6.81 2.52 6.81
N GLY A 220 -7.43 3.36 5.97
CA GLY A 220 -6.73 4.00 4.85
C GLY A 220 -6.30 2.96 3.81
N GLY A 221 -5.25 3.22 3.04
CA GLY A 221 -4.75 2.28 2.03
C GLY A 221 -3.22 2.17 2.00
N ASN A 222 -2.63 1.97 0.81
CA ASN A 222 -1.19 1.99 0.52
C ASN A 222 -0.57 3.40 0.39
N LYS A 223 -1.32 4.43 -0.09
CA LYS A 223 -0.83 5.84 -0.21
C LYS A 223 -1.15 6.80 0.95
N THR A 224 -2.42 7.11 1.18
CA THR A 224 -2.85 8.03 2.26
C THR A 224 -3.58 7.28 3.39
N CYS A 225 -3.89 7.99 4.47
CA CYS A 225 -4.57 7.47 5.66
C CYS A 225 -6.08 7.75 5.61
N TRP A 226 -6.77 7.28 6.64
CA TRP A 226 -8.21 7.48 6.92
C TRP A 226 -8.70 8.93 6.84
N ILE A 227 -7.84 9.95 6.86
CA ILE A 227 -8.31 11.34 6.78
C ILE A 227 -8.51 11.78 5.31
N THR A 228 -7.45 11.63 4.51
CA THR A 228 -7.41 12.22 3.17
C THR A 228 -8.22 11.44 2.17
N TRP A 229 -8.24 10.10 2.27
CA TRP A 229 -8.99 9.30 1.31
C TRP A 229 -10.50 9.53 1.35
N PRO A 230 -11.17 9.53 2.52
CA PRO A 230 -12.59 9.86 2.58
C PRO A 230 -12.89 11.27 2.10
N GLN A 231 -12.04 12.27 2.39
CA GLN A 231 -12.23 13.63 1.87
C GLN A 231 -12.21 13.64 0.34
N GLN A 232 -11.19 13.02 -0.28
CA GLN A 232 -11.10 12.93 -1.74
C GLN A 232 -12.25 12.13 -2.35
N MET A 233 -12.70 11.06 -1.69
CA MET A 233 -13.85 10.27 -2.12
C MET A 233 -15.14 11.09 -2.09
N LEU A 234 -15.38 11.86 -1.03
CA LEU A 234 -16.56 12.73 -0.92
C LEU A 234 -16.52 13.86 -1.95
N ASP A 235 -15.36 14.51 -2.13
CA ASP A 235 -15.16 15.51 -3.18
C ASP A 235 -15.44 14.92 -4.57
N ALA A 236 -15.00 13.69 -4.84
CA ALA A 236 -15.24 12.99 -6.10
C ALA A 236 -16.72 12.65 -6.31
N LYS A 237 -17.43 12.25 -5.24
CA LYS A 237 -18.87 12.03 -5.28
C LYS A 237 -19.61 13.32 -5.64
N GLU A 238 -19.26 14.43 -5.00
CA GLU A 238 -19.89 15.73 -5.24
C GLU A 238 -19.58 16.30 -6.62
N LYS A 239 -18.32 16.27 -7.05
CA LYS A 239 -17.87 16.94 -8.28
C LYS A 239 -18.03 16.10 -9.53
N ASN A 240 -17.81 14.79 -9.44
CA ASN A 240 -17.73 13.90 -10.59
C ASN A 240 -18.92 12.95 -10.69
N GLY A 241 -19.76 12.87 -9.65
CA GLY A 241 -20.79 11.85 -9.54
C GLY A 241 -20.20 10.45 -9.35
N LEU A 242 -19.09 10.34 -8.60
CA LEU A 242 -18.41 9.06 -8.35
C LEU A 242 -19.39 8.01 -7.81
N LYS A 243 -19.57 6.92 -8.57
CA LYS A 243 -20.21 5.69 -8.13
C LYS A 243 -19.18 4.71 -7.59
N ILE A 244 -19.47 4.11 -6.43
CA ILE A 244 -18.59 3.19 -5.72
C ILE A 244 -19.29 1.84 -5.56
N VAL A 245 -18.69 0.80 -6.13
CA VAL A 245 -19.05 -0.59 -5.83
C VAL A 245 -18.07 -1.11 -4.80
N GLN A 246 -18.57 -1.43 -3.60
CA GLN A 246 -17.77 -2.03 -2.55
C GLN A 246 -17.83 -3.55 -2.65
N ILE A 247 -16.71 -4.16 -3.02
CA ILE A 247 -16.55 -5.62 -3.11
C ILE A 247 -15.87 -6.10 -1.83
N ASP A 248 -16.62 -6.69 -0.90
CA ASP A 248 -16.08 -7.14 0.39
C ASP A 248 -17.02 -8.21 0.98
N PRO A 249 -16.51 -9.30 1.60
CA PRO A 249 -17.35 -10.31 2.25
C PRO A 249 -18.24 -9.74 3.36
N ARG A 250 -17.91 -8.58 3.92
CA ARG A 250 -18.71 -7.91 4.94
C ARG A 250 -18.91 -6.43 4.60
N LEU A 251 -20.08 -5.91 4.95
CA LEU A 251 -20.32 -4.47 4.89
C LEU A 251 -19.52 -3.77 6.02
N ARG A 252 -18.42 -3.11 5.65
CA ARG A 252 -17.55 -2.36 6.57
C ARG A 252 -18.08 -0.94 6.80
N PRO A 253 -17.47 -0.13 7.70
CA PRO A 253 -17.83 1.28 7.85
C PRO A 253 -17.71 2.14 6.59
N ALA A 254 -17.05 1.64 5.53
CA ALA A 254 -17.03 2.28 4.22
C ALA A 254 -18.33 2.02 3.40
N GLY A 255 -19.04 0.94 3.72
CA GLY A 255 -20.24 0.48 3.01
C GLY A 255 -21.37 1.50 2.93
N PRO A 256 -21.72 2.25 4.00
CA PRO A 256 -22.71 3.32 3.92
C PRO A 256 -22.36 4.46 2.95
N HIS A 257 -21.11 4.54 2.50
CA HIS A 257 -20.68 5.52 1.50
C HIS A 257 -20.56 4.91 0.09
N ALA A 258 -20.77 3.60 -0.05
CA ALA A 258 -20.82 2.92 -1.34
C ALA A 258 -22.24 2.99 -1.92
N ASP A 259 -22.33 2.97 -3.25
CA ASP A 259 -23.61 2.97 -3.98
C ASP A 259 -24.11 1.53 -4.19
N GLU A 260 -23.20 0.57 -4.23
CA GLU A 260 -23.50 -0.87 -4.23
C GLU A 260 -22.55 -1.62 -3.29
N TRP A 261 -23.07 -2.63 -2.60
CA TRP A 261 -22.26 -3.64 -1.91
C TRP A 261 -22.36 -5.00 -2.59
N LEU A 262 -21.22 -5.53 -3.01
CA LEU A 262 -21.05 -6.86 -3.59
C LEU A 262 -20.31 -7.78 -2.61
N PRO A 263 -21.03 -8.62 -1.86
CA PRO A 263 -20.41 -9.68 -1.09
C PRO A 263 -19.88 -10.78 -2.03
N ILE A 264 -18.63 -11.16 -1.82
CA ILE A 264 -18.03 -12.39 -2.35
C ILE A 264 -17.38 -13.15 -1.21
N LYS A 265 -17.23 -14.47 -1.34
CA LYS A 265 -16.53 -15.30 -0.35
C LYS A 265 -15.09 -14.81 -0.18
N PRO A 266 -14.52 -14.88 1.04
CA PRO A 266 -13.13 -14.50 1.25
C PRO A 266 -12.17 -15.27 0.33
N ALA A 267 -11.17 -14.56 -0.22
CA ALA A 267 -10.11 -15.12 -1.06
C ALA A 267 -10.57 -15.71 -2.41
N THR A 268 -11.73 -15.33 -2.91
CA THR A 268 -12.20 -15.69 -4.28
C THR A 268 -12.01 -14.56 -5.29
N ASP A 269 -11.27 -13.51 -4.91
CA ASP A 269 -11.16 -12.27 -5.68
C ASP A 269 -10.51 -12.47 -7.05
N MET A 270 -9.54 -13.40 -7.15
CA MET A 270 -8.87 -13.73 -8.42
C MET A 270 -9.85 -14.32 -9.44
N ALA A 271 -10.76 -15.21 -9.00
CA ALA A 271 -11.76 -15.79 -9.88
C ALA A 271 -12.71 -14.71 -10.42
N PHE A 272 -13.14 -13.78 -9.55
CA PHE A 272 -13.95 -12.64 -9.97
C PHE A 272 -13.21 -11.75 -10.97
N ALA A 273 -11.94 -11.40 -10.72
CA ALA A 273 -11.15 -10.55 -11.60
C ALA A 273 -10.92 -11.18 -12.98
N LEU A 274 -10.65 -12.48 -13.03
CA LEU A 274 -10.49 -13.23 -14.28
C LEU A 274 -11.79 -13.28 -15.09
N ALA A 275 -12.94 -13.44 -14.43
CA ALA A 275 -14.22 -13.36 -15.10
C ALA A 275 -14.53 -11.94 -15.61
N LEU A 276 -14.16 -10.89 -14.88
CA LEU A 276 -14.26 -9.51 -15.39
C LEU A 276 -13.38 -9.32 -16.65
N CYS A 277 -12.17 -9.87 -16.68
CA CYS A 277 -11.32 -9.83 -17.89
C CYS A 277 -12.03 -10.48 -19.09
N ARG A 278 -12.57 -11.69 -18.90
CA ARG A 278 -13.33 -12.40 -19.94
C ARG A 278 -14.52 -11.57 -20.41
N GLU A 279 -15.34 -11.07 -19.49
CA GLU A 279 -16.55 -10.33 -19.85
C GLU A 279 -16.25 -9.03 -20.59
N LEU A 280 -15.21 -8.28 -20.19
CA LEU A 280 -14.80 -7.08 -20.91
C LEU A 280 -14.39 -7.39 -22.35
N ILE A 281 -13.69 -8.51 -22.58
CA ILE A 281 -13.33 -8.98 -23.93
C ILE A 281 -14.59 -9.36 -24.72
N GLN A 282 -15.48 -10.16 -24.14
CA GLN A 282 -16.70 -10.63 -24.82
C GLN A 282 -17.65 -9.47 -25.17
N LEU A 283 -17.70 -8.42 -24.34
CA LEU A 283 -18.49 -7.22 -24.56
C LEU A 283 -17.80 -6.20 -25.48
N GLY A 284 -16.54 -6.42 -25.88
CA GLY A 284 -15.78 -5.51 -26.73
C GLY A 284 -15.27 -4.25 -26.03
N TYR A 285 -15.24 -4.23 -24.69
CA TYR A 285 -14.69 -3.11 -23.92
C TYR A 285 -13.17 -3.21 -23.82
N ILE A 286 -12.49 -3.06 -24.96
CA ILE A 286 -11.04 -3.16 -25.10
C ILE A 286 -10.46 -1.88 -25.70
N ASP A 287 -9.49 -1.28 -25.02
CA ASP A 287 -8.74 -0.13 -25.52
C ASP A 287 -7.58 -0.60 -26.41
N GLU A 288 -7.90 -0.93 -27.67
CA GLU A 288 -6.90 -1.45 -28.61
C GLU A 288 -5.69 -0.53 -28.81
N PRO A 289 -5.83 0.81 -28.97
CA PRO A 289 -4.67 1.69 -29.06
C PRO A 289 -3.75 1.58 -27.83
N TYR A 290 -4.33 1.48 -26.63
CA TYR A 290 -3.54 1.26 -25.42
C TYR A 290 -2.83 -0.09 -25.44
N LEU A 291 -3.53 -1.17 -25.76
CA LEU A 291 -2.94 -2.52 -25.79
C LEU A 291 -1.83 -2.64 -26.84
N LYS A 292 -2.04 -2.10 -28.04
CA LYS A 292 -1.04 -2.11 -29.13
C LYS A 292 0.20 -1.30 -28.77
N LYS A 293 0.07 -0.17 -28.07
CA LYS A 293 1.17 0.78 -27.86
C LYS A 293 1.92 0.64 -26.53
N PHE A 294 1.22 0.31 -25.45
CA PHE A 294 1.76 0.41 -24.09
C PHE A 294 1.88 -0.92 -23.37
N THR A 295 1.59 -2.04 -24.05
CA THR A 295 1.64 -3.37 -23.46
C THR A 295 2.38 -4.34 -24.37
N ASN A 296 2.65 -5.55 -23.86
CA ASN A 296 3.19 -6.66 -24.64
C ASN A 296 2.10 -7.47 -25.37
N SER A 297 0.85 -7.00 -25.38
CA SER A 297 -0.27 -7.64 -26.07
C SER A 297 0.03 -8.07 -27.51
N PRO A 298 0.73 -7.28 -28.35
CA PRO A 298 1.02 -7.69 -29.71
C PRO A 298 2.25 -8.60 -29.86
N TYR A 299 3.01 -8.85 -28.79
CA TYR A 299 4.27 -9.63 -28.89
C TYR A 299 3.95 -11.05 -29.31
N LEU A 300 4.59 -11.52 -30.37
CA LEU A 300 4.44 -12.88 -30.86
C LEU A 300 5.08 -13.86 -29.90
N THR A 301 4.34 -14.92 -29.59
CA THR A 301 4.76 -15.98 -28.67
C THR A 301 4.79 -17.32 -29.41
N GLY A 302 5.90 -18.03 -29.26
CA GLY A 302 6.11 -19.35 -29.83
C GLY A 302 5.39 -20.46 -29.06
N PRO A 303 5.38 -21.69 -29.59
CA PRO A 303 4.78 -22.85 -28.93
C PRO A 303 5.50 -23.25 -27.63
N ASP A 304 6.74 -22.79 -27.44
CA ASP A 304 7.53 -22.93 -26.21
C ASP A 304 7.11 -21.94 -25.10
N GLY A 305 6.21 -21.00 -25.41
CA GLY A 305 5.75 -19.96 -24.50
C GLY A 305 6.70 -18.77 -24.37
N LEU A 306 7.73 -18.68 -25.22
CA LEU A 306 8.68 -17.56 -25.24
C LEU A 306 8.31 -16.53 -26.31
N PHE A 307 8.64 -15.26 -26.06
CA PHE A 307 8.48 -14.21 -27.06
C PHE A 307 9.46 -14.42 -28.20
N LEU A 308 8.97 -14.29 -29.43
CA LEU A 308 9.81 -14.18 -30.61
C LEU A 308 10.57 -12.85 -30.56
N ARG A 309 11.84 -12.92 -30.92
CA ARG A 309 12.79 -11.81 -30.79
C ARG A 309 13.53 -11.64 -32.10
N ALA A 310 13.79 -10.40 -32.49
CA ALA A 310 14.65 -10.09 -33.62
C ALA A 310 16.07 -10.60 -33.35
N GLU A 311 16.79 -10.99 -34.40
CA GLU A 311 18.19 -11.32 -34.28
C GLU A 311 18.99 -10.09 -33.81
N VAL A 312 19.98 -10.35 -32.95
CA VAL A 312 20.93 -9.33 -32.51
C VAL A 312 22.20 -9.41 -33.36
N PRO A 313 22.84 -8.28 -33.69
CA PRO A 313 24.13 -8.29 -34.39
C PRO A 313 25.17 -9.15 -33.65
N ALA A 314 26.04 -9.82 -34.40
CA ALA A 314 27.06 -10.71 -33.84
C ALA A 314 28.10 -9.97 -32.96
N ASP A 315 28.22 -8.65 -33.13
CA ASP A 315 29.08 -7.75 -32.36
C ASP A 315 28.36 -7.06 -31.18
N ALA A 316 27.10 -7.43 -30.90
CA ALA A 316 26.36 -6.89 -29.76
C ALA A 316 27.01 -7.29 -28.42
N GLU A 317 26.85 -6.43 -27.40
CA GLU A 317 27.34 -6.73 -26.05
C GLU A 317 26.74 -8.03 -25.53
N GLU A 318 27.55 -8.81 -24.80
CA GLU A 318 27.12 -10.07 -24.20
C GLU A 318 25.88 -9.86 -23.31
N GLY A 319 24.81 -10.62 -23.58
CA GLY A 319 23.52 -10.47 -22.91
C GLY A 319 22.56 -9.48 -23.56
N THR A 320 22.89 -8.92 -24.73
CA THR A 320 21.93 -8.16 -25.54
C THR A 320 20.79 -9.08 -26.00
N VAL A 321 19.55 -8.68 -25.67
CA VAL A 321 18.34 -9.40 -26.09
C VAL A 321 17.68 -8.63 -27.23
N GLY A 322 17.30 -9.35 -28.29
CA GLY A 322 16.60 -8.78 -29.43
C GLY A 322 15.29 -8.07 -29.03
N LYS A 323 14.84 -7.14 -29.87
CA LYS A 323 13.50 -6.56 -29.69
C LYS A 323 12.43 -7.63 -29.91
N ALA A 324 11.31 -7.53 -29.19
CA ALA A 324 10.19 -8.44 -29.41
C ALA A 324 9.60 -8.22 -30.81
N LEU A 325 9.28 -9.32 -31.50
CA LEU A 325 8.63 -9.29 -32.80
C LEU A 325 7.11 -9.25 -32.65
N VAL A 326 6.47 -8.51 -33.55
CA VAL A 326 5.02 -8.43 -33.72
C VAL A 326 4.65 -8.76 -35.16
N PHE A 327 3.40 -9.14 -35.40
CA PHE A 327 2.88 -9.26 -36.78
C PHE A 327 2.21 -7.94 -37.15
N ASP A 328 2.75 -7.24 -38.15
CA ASP A 328 2.20 -5.96 -38.61
C ASP A 328 1.17 -6.20 -39.71
N LEU A 329 -0.08 -5.81 -39.44
CA LEU A 329 -1.20 -5.97 -40.35
C LEU A 329 -1.07 -5.09 -41.60
N THR A 330 -0.31 -4.01 -41.53
CA THR A 330 -0.07 -3.10 -42.66
C THR A 330 0.82 -3.75 -43.71
N THR A 331 1.91 -4.37 -43.27
CA THR A 331 2.90 -5.00 -44.15
C THR A 331 2.61 -6.48 -44.42
N GLY A 332 1.80 -7.13 -43.58
CA GLY A 332 1.53 -8.56 -43.63
C GLY A 332 2.74 -9.41 -43.24
N ALA A 333 3.70 -8.82 -42.50
CA ALA A 333 4.96 -9.44 -42.12
C ALA A 333 5.32 -9.16 -40.66
N THR A 334 6.35 -9.83 -40.17
CA THR A 334 6.90 -9.54 -38.85
C THR A 334 7.74 -8.28 -38.85
N ALA A 335 7.64 -7.48 -37.80
CA ALA A 335 8.52 -6.35 -37.54
C ALA A 335 8.90 -6.29 -36.06
N PRO A 336 10.03 -5.65 -35.70
CA PRO A 336 10.27 -5.24 -34.32
C PRO A 336 9.14 -4.35 -33.81
N PHE A 337 8.77 -4.50 -32.54
CA PHE A 337 7.61 -3.83 -31.94
C PHE A 337 7.51 -2.32 -32.18
N ASP A 338 8.63 -1.61 -32.08
CA ASP A 338 8.70 -0.14 -32.23
C ASP A 338 8.79 0.32 -33.68
N GLU A 339 8.81 -0.62 -34.63
CA GLU A 339 8.89 -0.39 -36.07
C GLU A 339 7.60 -0.80 -36.80
N ALA A 340 6.65 -1.45 -36.11
CA ALA A 340 5.38 -1.87 -36.68
C ALA A 340 4.35 -0.73 -36.69
N ASP A 341 3.64 -0.56 -37.81
CA ASP A 341 2.60 0.46 -37.95
C ASP A 341 1.26 0.02 -37.32
N ASP A 342 0.81 -1.22 -37.59
CA ASP A 342 -0.42 -1.77 -37.02
C ASP A 342 -0.22 -3.19 -36.47
N PRO A 343 0.33 -3.31 -35.25
CA PRO A 343 0.62 -4.62 -34.69
C PRO A 343 -0.66 -5.39 -34.32
N ALA A 344 -0.75 -6.64 -34.76
CA ALA A 344 -1.88 -7.52 -34.51
C ALA A 344 -2.04 -7.88 -33.02
N LEU A 345 -3.27 -7.82 -32.53
CA LEU A 345 -3.62 -8.26 -31.17
C LEU A 345 -4.16 -9.70 -31.12
N THR A 346 -4.73 -10.19 -32.22
CA THR A 346 -5.44 -11.48 -32.29
C THR A 346 -4.98 -12.28 -33.50
N GLY A 347 -5.37 -13.55 -33.57
CA GLY A 347 -5.06 -14.44 -34.68
C GLY A 347 -3.87 -15.37 -34.44
N ALA A 348 -3.57 -16.17 -35.46
CA ALA A 348 -2.44 -17.10 -35.47
C ALA A 348 -1.72 -16.96 -36.81
N TYR A 349 -0.39 -16.91 -36.76
CA TYR A 349 0.46 -16.60 -37.91
C TYR A 349 1.52 -17.68 -38.05
N VAL A 350 1.91 -18.01 -39.28
CA VAL A 350 2.96 -18.99 -39.56
C VAL A 350 4.21 -18.23 -40.02
N ILE A 351 5.28 -18.34 -39.24
CA ILE A 351 6.59 -17.72 -39.52
C ILE A 351 7.61 -18.85 -39.51
N ASP A 352 8.35 -19.01 -40.61
CA ASP A 352 9.36 -20.06 -40.78
C ASP A 352 8.86 -21.47 -40.43
N GLY A 353 7.59 -21.74 -40.76
CA GLY A 353 6.93 -23.03 -40.49
C GLY A 353 6.44 -23.23 -39.05
N VAL A 354 6.66 -22.26 -38.15
CA VAL A 354 6.19 -22.28 -36.77
C VAL A 354 4.92 -21.45 -36.63
N THR A 355 3.89 -22.01 -36.00
CA THR A 355 2.67 -21.26 -35.66
C THR A 355 2.93 -20.45 -34.39
N VAL A 356 2.71 -19.15 -34.48
CA VAL A 356 2.84 -18.21 -33.37
C VAL A 356 1.56 -17.40 -33.20
N LYS A 357 1.37 -16.84 -32.01
CA LYS A 357 0.19 -16.01 -31.70
C LYS A 357 0.62 -14.74 -30.97
N PRO A 358 -0.05 -13.60 -31.19
CA PRO A 358 0.11 -12.45 -30.31
C PRO A 358 -0.24 -12.83 -28.86
N SER A 359 0.45 -12.24 -27.90
CA SER A 359 0.25 -12.52 -26.47
C SER A 359 -1.19 -12.29 -26.01
N PHE A 360 -1.89 -11.33 -26.61
CA PHE A 360 -3.29 -11.07 -26.30
C PHE A 360 -4.24 -12.16 -26.82
N GLN A 361 -3.96 -12.80 -27.96
CA GLN A 361 -4.68 -13.99 -28.40
C GLN A 361 -4.57 -15.12 -27.37
N LEU A 362 -3.35 -15.36 -26.85
CA LEU A 362 -3.13 -16.35 -25.79
C LEU A 362 -3.85 -15.98 -24.49
N PHE A 363 -3.93 -14.68 -24.17
CA PHE A 363 -4.68 -14.21 -23.02
C PHE A 363 -6.19 -14.44 -23.17
N ILE A 364 -6.76 -14.19 -24.36
CA ILE A 364 -8.17 -14.49 -24.68
C ILE A 364 -8.45 -15.98 -24.46
N GLU A 365 -7.62 -16.85 -25.04
CA GLU A 365 -7.74 -18.31 -24.90
C GLU A 365 -7.60 -18.74 -23.42
N HIS A 366 -6.70 -18.11 -22.66
CA HIS A 366 -6.53 -18.38 -21.24
C HIS A 366 -7.78 -18.03 -20.42
N VAL A 367 -8.42 -16.89 -20.69
CA VAL A 367 -9.56 -16.41 -19.90
C VAL A 367 -10.92 -16.91 -20.37
N GLU A 368 -10.99 -17.57 -21.52
CA GLU A 368 -12.23 -18.05 -22.13
C GLU A 368 -13.08 -18.90 -21.18
N SER A 369 -12.41 -19.75 -20.39
CA SER A 369 -13.05 -20.68 -19.44
C SER A 369 -13.58 -20.03 -18.15
N TYR A 370 -13.17 -18.79 -17.85
CA TYR A 370 -13.55 -18.09 -16.60
C TYR A 370 -14.90 -17.39 -16.75
N THR A 371 -15.96 -18.15 -16.99
CA THR A 371 -17.29 -17.58 -17.22
C THR A 371 -17.89 -16.92 -15.97
N PRO A 372 -18.87 -16.00 -16.13
CA PRO A 372 -19.66 -15.47 -15.03
C PRO A 372 -20.26 -16.56 -14.13
N GLU A 373 -20.76 -17.65 -14.71
CA GLU A 373 -21.31 -18.80 -13.99
C GLU A 373 -20.25 -19.48 -13.12
N TRP A 374 -19.07 -19.73 -13.69
CA TRP A 374 -17.94 -20.32 -12.98
C TRP A 374 -17.49 -19.44 -11.81
N ALA A 375 -17.33 -18.13 -12.05
CA ALA A 375 -16.95 -17.21 -10.99
C ALA A 375 -18.04 -17.05 -9.92
N ALA A 376 -19.32 -17.07 -10.31
CA ALA A 376 -20.45 -16.95 -9.39
C ALA A 376 -20.48 -18.09 -8.36
N ASP A 377 -20.28 -19.33 -8.80
CA ASP A 377 -20.22 -20.52 -7.94
C ASP A 377 -19.09 -20.41 -6.90
N ILE A 378 -17.87 -20.11 -7.39
CA ILE A 378 -16.69 -19.93 -6.54
C ILE A 378 -16.92 -18.78 -5.55
N CYS A 379 -17.29 -17.60 -6.06
CA CYS A 379 -17.40 -16.37 -5.27
C CYS A 379 -18.63 -16.32 -4.37
N GLY A 380 -19.63 -17.18 -4.55
CA GLY A 380 -20.90 -17.08 -3.83
C GLY A 380 -21.69 -15.82 -4.18
N THR A 381 -21.68 -15.45 -5.46
CA THR A 381 -22.50 -14.35 -6.02
C THR A 381 -23.33 -14.90 -7.20
N THR A 382 -23.96 -14.04 -8.00
CA THR A 382 -24.69 -14.46 -9.21
C THR A 382 -23.92 -14.07 -10.47
N ALA A 383 -24.09 -14.86 -11.53
CA ALA A 383 -23.48 -14.58 -12.83
C ALA A 383 -23.90 -13.21 -13.38
N ASP A 384 -25.17 -12.84 -13.20
CA ASP A 384 -25.71 -11.53 -13.60
C ASP A 384 -24.99 -10.36 -12.92
N ARG A 385 -24.58 -10.53 -11.65
CA ARG A 385 -23.79 -9.49 -10.96
C ARG A 385 -22.39 -9.39 -11.52
N VAL A 386 -21.74 -10.51 -11.86
CA VAL A 386 -20.42 -10.48 -12.53
C VAL A 386 -20.52 -9.73 -13.85
N ARG A 387 -21.52 -10.07 -14.68
CA ARG A 387 -21.78 -9.42 -15.98
C ARG A 387 -22.05 -7.93 -15.83
N SER A 388 -22.96 -7.58 -14.93
CA SER A 388 -23.37 -6.18 -14.70
C SER A 388 -22.21 -5.30 -14.27
N ILE A 389 -21.32 -5.81 -13.40
CA ILE A 389 -20.12 -5.09 -12.98
C ILE A 389 -19.13 -4.93 -14.14
N ALA A 390 -18.92 -5.96 -14.97
CA ALA A 390 -18.04 -5.87 -16.13
C ALA A 390 -18.57 -4.86 -17.16
N GLU A 391 -19.85 -4.95 -17.50
CA GLU A 391 -20.51 -4.04 -18.44
C GLU A 391 -20.45 -2.59 -17.96
N GLU A 392 -20.77 -2.35 -16.68
CA GLU A 392 -20.74 -1.00 -16.14
C GLU A 392 -19.31 -0.45 -16.06
N PHE A 393 -18.33 -1.27 -15.66
CA PHE A 393 -16.92 -0.87 -15.65
C PHE A 393 -16.44 -0.52 -17.07
N GLY A 394 -16.73 -1.36 -18.06
CA GLY A 394 -16.37 -1.12 -19.47
C GLY A 394 -17.03 0.13 -20.05
N ARG A 395 -18.35 0.31 -19.81
CA ARG A 395 -19.09 1.51 -20.24
C ARG A 395 -18.55 2.78 -19.60
N GLN A 396 -18.30 2.78 -18.29
CA GLN A 396 -17.78 3.93 -17.57
C GLN A 396 -16.33 4.25 -17.93
N ALA A 397 -15.59 3.31 -18.53
CA ALA A 397 -14.23 3.55 -19.00
C ALA A 397 -14.19 4.56 -20.14
N GLN A 398 -15.29 4.78 -20.89
CA GLN A 398 -15.39 5.76 -21.96
C GLN A 398 -14.22 5.64 -22.95
N ILE A 399 -13.95 4.41 -23.41
CA ILE A 399 -12.87 4.11 -24.35
C ILE A 399 -13.01 5.01 -25.59
N GLY A 400 -11.91 5.62 -26.00
CA GLY A 400 -11.86 6.61 -27.09
C GLY A 400 -12.06 8.07 -26.65
N SER A 401 -12.51 8.34 -25.42
CA SER A 401 -12.60 9.72 -24.92
C SER A 401 -11.24 10.27 -24.49
N THR A 402 -11.11 11.60 -24.54
CA THR A 402 -9.91 12.35 -24.16
C THR A 402 -10.26 13.53 -23.25
N LYS A 403 -9.25 14.05 -22.55
CA LYS A 403 -9.34 15.28 -21.76
C LYS A 403 -8.08 16.11 -21.95
N VAL A 404 -8.24 17.43 -22.04
CA VAL A 404 -7.11 18.36 -22.07
C VAL A 404 -6.67 18.66 -20.64
N VAL A 405 -5.40 18.35 -20.33
CA VAL A 405 -4.74 18.67 -19.06
C VAL A 405 -3.49 19.46 -19.38
N ASP A 406 -3.38 20.67 -18.83
CA ASP A 406 -2.25 21.60 -19.06
C ASP A 406 -1.91 21.80 -20.55
N GLY A 407 -2.93 21.82 -21.42
CA GLY A 407 -2.79 22.01 -22.87
C GLY A 407 -2.45 20.75 -23.67
N VAL A 408 -2.32 19.58 -23.01
CA VAL A 408 -2.06 18.30 -23.65
C VAL A 408 -3.33 17.45 -23.66
N GLU A 409 -3.69 16.92 -24.82
CA GLU A 409 -4.78 15.95 -24.95
C GLU A 409 -4.30 14.56 -24.51
N ILE A 410 -4.97 14.00 -23.51
CA ILE A 410 -4.61 12.72 -22.87
C ILE A 410 -5.86 11.83 -22.82
N PRO A 411 -5.74 10.50 -22.95
CA PRO A 411 -6.87 9.59 -22.75
C PRO A 411 -7.59 9.82 -21.42
N TYR A 412 -8.92 9.84 -21.47
CA TYR A 412 -9.79 9.93 -20.29
C TYR A 412 -10.43 8.56 -20.04
N ARG A 413 -10.16 7.96 -18.88
CA ARG A 413 -10.70 6.64 -18.50
C ARG A 413 -11.17 6.69 -17.05
N PRO A 414 -12.38 7.20 -16.76
CA PRO A 414 -12.78 7.54 -15.39
C PRO A 414 -13.20 6.32 -14.53
N VAL A 415 -12.42 5.24 -14.61
CA VAL A 415 -12.62 3.99 -13.87
C VAL A 415 -11.37 3.62 -13.10
N ALA A 416 -11.54 3.10 -11.90
CA ALA A 416 -10.42 2.69 -11.08
C ALA A 416 -10.76 1.50 -10.18
N ILE A 417 -9.71 0.79 -9.75
CA ILE A 417 -9.77 -0.31 -8.80
C ILE A 417 -8.87 0.03 -7.61
N MET A 418 -9.41 -0.03 -6.40
CA MET A 418 -8.63 0.06 -5.18
C MET A 418 -8.68 -1.28 -4.44
N ALA A 419 -7.57 -2.02 -4.48
CA ALA A 419 -7.50 -3.40 -4.01
C ALA A 419 -6.37 -3.66 -2.99
N TYR A 420 -5.96 -2.65 -2.22
CA TYR A 420 -4.79 -2.74 -1.33
C TYR A 420 -4.79 -3.98 -0.42
N HIS A 421 -5.90 -4.29 0.24
CA HIS A 421 -5.97 -5.41 1.17
C HIS A 421 -6.05 -6.78 0.47
N MET A 422 -6.31 -6.80 -0.84
CA MET A 422 -6.31 -8.04 -1.63
C MET A 422 -4.90 -8.57 -1.85
N ALA A 423 -3.86 -7.74 -1.61
CA ALA A 423 -2.47 -8.16 -1.57
C ALA A 423 -2.15 -9.18 -0.46
N GLN A 424 -2.97 -9.22 0.59
CA GLN A 424 -2.63 -9.87 1.86
C GLN A 424 -3.11 -11.33 1.96
N GLN A 425 -3.69 -11.86 0.89
CA GLN A 425 -4.07 -13.27 0.78
C GLN A 425 -2.94 -14.11 0.18
N GLU A 426 -3.05 -15.43 0.28
CA GLU A 426 -2.04 -16.39 -0.20
C GLU A 426 -1.70 -16.18 -1.68
N LEU A 427 -2.72 -16.00 -2.53
CA LEU A 427 -2.57 -15.71 -3.96
C LEU A 427 -2.61 -14.20 -4.28
N GLY A 428 -2.30 -13.34 -3.30
CA GLY A 428 -2.46 -11.88 -3.45
C GLY A 428 -1.66 -11.28 -4.60
N PHE A 429 -0.49 -11.85 -4.92
CA PHE A 429 0.29 -11.44 -6.09
C PHE A 429 -0.47 -11.67 -7.39
N GLN A 430 -0.94 -12.90 -7.66
CA GLN A 430 -1.67 -13.22 -8.89
C GLN A 430 -3.04 -12.54 -8.94
N THR A 431 -3.71 -12.44 -7.79
CA THR A 431 -4.98 -11.71 -7.66
C THR A 431 -4.85 -10.26 -8.13
N LEU A 432 -3.80 -9.57 -7.69
CA LEU A 432 -3.57 -8.18 -8.09
C LEU A 432 -3.12 -8.06 -9.53
N ARG A 433 -2.38 -9.04 -10.08
CA ARG A 433 -2.08 -9.07 -11.51
C ARG A 433 -3.37 -9.15 -12.34
N ALA A 434 -4.30 -10.02 -11.96
CA ALA A 434 -5.61 -10.12 -12.62
C ALA A 434 -6.41 -8.82 -12.52
N MET A 435 -6.45 -8.18 -11.34
CA MET A 435 -7.13 -6.89 -11.16
C MET A 435 -6.48 -5.76 -11.97
N ILE A 436 -5.15 -5.73 -12.08
CA ILE A 436 -4.45 -4.77 -12.93
C ILE A 436 -4.78 -5.04 -14.39
N SER A 437 -4.86 -6.31 -14.81
CA SER A 437 -5.28 -6.68 -16.17
C SER A 437 -6.69 -6.16 -16.48
N VAL A 438 -7.66 -6.23 -15.56
CA VAL A 438 -8.99 -5.61 -15.75
C VAL A 438 -8.87 -4.12 -16.09
N ALA A 439 -8.03 -3.37 -15.36
CA ALA A 439 -7.82 -1.96 -15.63
C ALA A 439 -7.05 -1.72 -16.97
N MET A 440 -6.08 -2.57 -17.30
CA MET A 440 -5.30 -2.49 -18.54
C MET A 440 -6.15 -2.75 -19.79
N LEU A 441 -7.12 -3.67 -19.74
CA LEU A 441 -8.01 -3.95 -20.88
C LEU A 441 -8.74 -2.70 -21.36
N VAL A 442 -9.12 -1.82 -20.44
CA VAL A 442 -9.82 -0.55 -20.75
C VAL A 442 -8.87 0.66 -20.81
N GLY A 443 -7.55 0.45 -20.78
CA GLY A 443 -6.55 1.52 -20.85
C GLY A 443 -6.52 2.49 -19.65
N ALA A 444 -7.06 2.09 -18.50
CA ALA A 444 -7.16 2.97 -17.33
C ALA A 444 -5.81 3.36 -16.67
N PRO A 445 -4.76 2.52 -16.65
CA PRO A 445 -3.49 2.90 -16.04
C PRO A 445 -2.84 4.11 -16.71
N GLY A 446 -2.64 5.18 -15.93
CA GLY A 446 -2.01 6.42 -16.40
C GLY A 446 -2.94 7.39 -17.16
N ALA A 447 -4.17 6.98 -17.48
CA ALA A 447 -5.18 7.85 -18.07
C ALA A 447 -5.80 8.80 -17.02
N VAL A 448 -6.32 9.95 -17.48
CA VAL A 448 -7.00 10.92 -16.62
C VAL A 448 -8.28 10.29 -16.04
N GLY A 449 -8.51 10.44 -14.73
CA GLY A 449 -9.63 9.78 -14.04
C GLY A 449 -9.46 8.29 -13.82
N GLY A 450 -8.39 7.70 -14.34
CA GLY A 450 -8.14 6.27 -14.30
C GLY A 450 -7.36 5.82 -13.09
N GLN A 451 -6.55 4.79 -13.31
CA GLN A 451 -5.72 4.19 -12.30
C GLN A 451 -4.35 4.90 -12.26
N LEU A 452 -4.08 5.60 -11.16
CA LEU A 452 -2.78 6.21 -10.92
C LEU A 452 -1.82 5.21 -10.31
N VAL A 453 -0.55 5.38 -10.67
CA VAL A 453 0.57 4.68 -10.06
C VAL A 453 1.57 5.72 -9.59
N ASP A 454 1.81 5.79 -8.28
CA ASP A 454 2.86 6.67 -7.76
C ASP A 454 4.24 6.04 -7.94
N PHE A 455 4.99 6.54 -8.92
CA PHE A 455 6.40 6.19 -9.06
C PHE A 455 7.20 7.41 -9.51
N LYS A 456 8.50 7.39 -9.23
CA LYS A 456 9.44 8.17 -10.05
C LYS A 456 9.58 7.41 -11.34
N TRP A 457 9.39 8.04 -12.50
CA TRP A 457 9.60 7.45 -13.84
C TRP A 457 11.04 6.90 -13.97
N LYS A 458 11.22 5.71 -13.44
CA LYS A 458 12.45 4.94 -13.39
C LYS A 458 12.03 3.49 -13.34
N VAL A 459 12.21 2.81 -14.46
CA VAL A 459 12.08 1.35 -14.53
C VAL A 459 12.89 0.75 -13.38
N HIS A 460 12.26 -0.11 -12.59
CA HIS A 460 12.91 -0.62 -11.40
C HIS A 460 14.17 -1.41 -11.80
N LYS A 461 15.26 -1.28 -11.04
CA LYS A 461 16.56 -1.90 -11.37
C LYS A 461 16.53 -3.43 -11.48
N ASN A 462 15.47 -4.07 -10.96
CA ASN A 462 15.27 -5.51 -11.05
C ASN A 462 14.45 -5.91 -12.28
N TYR A 463 13.84 -4.96 -13.01
CA TYR A 463 12.98 -5.26 -14.16
C TYR A 463 13.72 -6.10 -15.20
N ALA A 464 14.86 -5.62 -15.69
CA ALA A 464 15.73 -6.36 -16.61
C ALA A 464 16.37 -7.61 -15.97
N LYS A 465 16.43 -7.68 -14.64
CA LYS A 465 16.94 -8.88 -13.94
C LYS A 465 15.91 -10.00 -13.86
N PHE A 466 14.62 -9.70 -14.02
CA PHE A 466 13.58 -10.72 -14.02
C PHE A 466 13.68 -11.64 -15.24
N GLU A 467 14.24 -11.15 -16.35
CA GLU A 467 14.53 -11.96 -17.54
C GLU A 467 15.70 -12.94 -17.31
N ASN A 468 16.52 -12.71 -16.28
CA ASN A 468 17.72 -13.50 -15.96
C ASN A 468 17.61 -14.21 -14.60
N LEU A 469 16.40 -14.51 -14.12
CA LEU A 469 16.22 -15.27 -12.88
C LEU A 469 16.66 -16.72 -13.08
N SER A 470 17.70 -17.13 -12.37
CA SER A 470 18.12 -18.53 -12.27
C SER A 470 17.64 -19.15 -10.97
N VAL A 471 17.11 -20.37 -11.07
CA VAL A 471 16.87 -21.24 -9.92
C VAL A 471 18.17 -21.99 -9.63
N GLU A 472 18.68 -21.89 -8.41
CA GLU A 472 19.89 -22.59 -7.97
C GLU A 472 19.51 -23.95 -7.35
N GLU A 473 20.48 -24.87 -7.29
CA GLU A 473 20.38 -26.07 -6.47
C GLU A 473 20.77 -25.74 -5.02
N GLY A 474 20.14 -26.40 -4.04
CA GLY A 474 20.40 -26.18 -2.62
C GLY A 474 21.85 -26.54 -2.18
N PRO A 475 22.22 -26.27 -0.93
CA PRO A 475 21.37 -25.75 0.15
C PRO A 475 21.07 -24.25 0.01
N TYR A 476 19.84 -23.87 0.34
CA TYR A 476 19.34 -22.51 0.18
C TYR A 476 19.62 -21.64 1.40
N ASP A 477 19.70 -20.33 1.20
CA ASP A 477 19.59 -19.39 2.31
C ASP A 477 18.15 -19.32 2.81
N TYR A 478 17.97 -18.85 4.04
CA TYR A 478 16.65 -18.78 4.67
C TYR A 478 15.69 -17.82 3.95
N THR A 479 16.16 -16.95 3.05
CA THR A 479 15.31 -16.05 2.26
C THR A 479 14.69 -16.74 1.05
N LEU A 480 15.21 -17.92 0.65
CA LEU A 480 14.75 -18.72 -0.48
C LEU A 480 14.77 -18.00 -1.84
N GLY A 481 15.43 -16.84 -1.95
CA GLY A 481 15.30 -15.94 -3.10
C GLY A 481 15.82 -16.48 -4.45
N LYS A 482 16.49 -17.63 -4.45
CA LYS A 482 16.94 -18.36 -5.65
C LYS A 482 16.57 -19.84 -5.60
N SER A 483 15.64 -20.22 -4.73
CA SER A 483 15.27 -21.61 -4.55
C SER A 483 14.19 -22.06 -5.53
N LYS A 484 14.12 -23.36 -5.77
CA LYS A 484 13.00 -24.00 -6.48
C LYS A 484 11.65 -23.81 -5.79
N PHE A 485 11.66 -23.55 -4.48
CA PHE A 485 10.45 -23.29 -3.69
C PHE A 485 9.93 -21.87 -3.89
N PHE A 486 10.78 -20.93 -4.32
CA PHE A 486 10.46 -19.51 -4.31
C PHE A 486 11.30 -18.67 -5.30
N PRO A 487 11.22 -18.92 -6.62
CA PRO A 487 12.05 -18.25 -7.62
C PRO A 487 11.73 -16.76 -7.81
N ILE A 488 10.63 -16.26 -7.23
CA ILE A 488 10.20 -14.87 -7.37
C ILE A 488 10.71 -14.08 -6.18
N ASN A 489 11.55 -13.06 -6.43
CA ASN A 489 12.21 -12.11 -5.53
C ASN A 489 11.26 -11.31 -4.59
N THR A 490 10.42 -12.01 -3.84
CA THR A 490 9.57 -11.46 -2.80
C THR A 490 10.08 -12.08 -1.51
N GLY A 491 10.77 -11.31 -0.68
CA GLY A 491 11.14 -11.80 0.65
C GLY A 491 9.88 -11.95 1.49
N PHE A 492 9.02 -12.93 1.17
CA PHE A 492 7.71 -13.15 1.75
C PHE A 492 7.88 -13.69 3.16
N PRO A 493 7.61 -12.89 4.21
CA PRO A 493 7.93 -13.24 5.59
C PRO A 493 7.13 -14.45 6.07
N GLY A 494 5.98 -14.73 5.46
CA GLY A 494 5.21 -15.94 5.72
C GLY A 494 5.96 -17.22 5.31
N ILE A 495 6.63 -17.20 4.14
CA ILE A 495 7.46 -18.31 3.68
C ILE A 495 8.72 -18.39 4.54
N LEU A 496 9.36 -17.27 4.84
CA LEU A 496 10.47 -17.24 5.79
C LEU A 496 10.08 -17.85 7.15
N THR A 497 8.87 -17.57 7.65
CA THR A 497 8.38 -18.15 8.90
C THR A 497 8.23 -19.66 8.79
N LYS A 498 7.69 -20.17 7.66
CA LYS A 498 7.61 -21.61 7.39
C LYS A 498 9.01 -22.25 7.30
N VAL A 499 9.97 -21.56 6.67
CA VAL A 499 11.38 -21.98 6.59
C VAL A 499 12.03 -22.05 7.97
N MET A 500 11.78 -21.07 8.83
CA MET A 500 12.29 -21.09 10.21
C MET A 500 11.67 -22.20 11.06
N GLN A 501 10.44 -22.63 10.75
CA GLN A 501 9.76 -23.73 11.46
C GLN A 501 10.22 -25.12 11.00
N ASP A 502 10.60 -25.26 9.73
CA ASP A 502 11.04 -26.53 9.14
C ASP A 502 12.16 -26.30 8.10
N PRO A 503 13.38 -25.93 8.53
CA PRO A 503 14.45 -25.55 7.62
C PRO A 503 14.92 -26.72 6.74
N ALA A 504 14.85 -27.95 7.26
CA ALA A 504 15.23 -29.16 6.53
C ALA A 504 14.35 -29.38 5.29
N LYS A 505 13.04 -29.16 5.40
CA LYS A 505 12.11 -29.24 4.26
C LYS A 505 12.47 -28.31 3.12
N TYR A 506 13.07 -27.17 3.43
CA TYR A 506 13.44 -26.16 2.44
C TYR A 506 14.93 -26.18 2.11
N GLU A 507 15.66 -27.24 2.48
CA GLU A 507 17.10 -27.38 2.20
C GLU A 507 17.91 -26.19 2.76
N VAL A 508 17.47 -25.60 3.87
CA VAL A 508 18.14 -24.47 4.53
C VAL A 508 18.99 -24.99 5.68
N GLU A 509 20.30 -24.85 5.57
CA GLU A 509 21.24 -25.34 6.60
C GLU A 509 21.49 -24.33 7.73
N LYS A 510 21.39 -23.03 7.43
CA LYS A 510 21.72 -21.96 8.38
C LYS A 510 20.54 -21.02 8.60
N LEU A 511 20.10 -20.95 9.85
CA LEU A 511 19.12 -19.97 10.32
C LEU A 511 19.81 -18.75 10.95
N PRO A 512 19.14 -17.58 10.98
CA PRO A 512 19.65 -16.42 11.70
C PRO A 512 19.93 -16.74 13.17
N LYS A 513 21.10 -16.33 13.66
CA LYS A 513 21.51 -16.55 15.07
C LYS A 513 21.03 -15.43 15.98
N ILE A 514 20.91 -14.21 15.44
CA ILE A 514 20.44 -13.04 16.16
C ILE A 514 19.42 -12.30 15.31
N ALA A 515 18.33 -11.87 15.96
CA ALA A 515 17.38 -10.95 15.37
C ALA A 515 17.24 -9.69 16.23
N MET A 516 17.42 -8.53 15.60
CA MET A 516 17.14 -7.24 16.19
C MET A 516 15.87 -6.69 15.57
N LEU A 517 14.86 -6.47 16.42
CA LEU A 517 13.51 -6.09 16.01
C LEU A 517 13.26 -4.65 16.45
N HIS A 518 12.93 -3.78 15.50
CA HIS A 518 12.47 -2.42 15.78
C HIS A 518 11.01 -2.29 15.37
N TYR A 519 10.14 -2.22 16.38
CA TYR A 519 8.69 -2.05 16.20
C TYR A 519 8.33 -0.59 15.88
#